data_AF-A0A1V6K339-F1
#
_entry.id   AF-A0A1V6K339-F1
#
_cell.length_a   1.000
_cell.length_b   1.000
_cell.length_c   1.000
_cell.angle_alpha   90.00
_cell.angle_beta   90.00
_cell.angle_gamma   90.00
#
_symmetry.space_group_name_H-M   'P 1'
#
loop_
_entity.id
_entity.type
_entity.pdbx_description
1 polymer ?
#
loop_
_entity_poly.entity_id
_entity_poly.type
_entity_poly.pdbx_seq_one_letter_code
_entity_poly.pdbx_strand_id
1 'polypeptide(L)'
;MKRYSAIYLKPLTSEPQNDSQPFFYASGNGTLVYRENESAAPKKVTTKEAEEIIKDCGYIPVSIDWSVLIGFDKEKQKVFDLTGRSPEEIEETVELYERLGISVVPWITTEFPNITKWLVEGKEEDFRSFQGRDREDEDCLVIFYNVEEKYAKVKVLTKEKQ
;
A
#
# COMPACT_ATOMS: atom_id res chain seq x y z
N MET A 1 -8.68 21.58 2.46
CA MET A 1 -9.53 20.50 1.91
C MET A 1 -10.26 19.83 3.07
N LYS A 2 -11.54 19.47 2.93
CA LYS A 2 -12.30 18.81 4.00
C LYS A 2 -11.90 17.33 4.06
N ARG A 3 -11.61 16.80 5.25
CA ARG A 3 -11.28 15.38 5.46
C ARG A 3 -12.51 14.61 5.96
N TYR A 4 -12.59 13.33 5.62
CA TYR A 4 -13.69 12.42 5.93
C TYR A 4 -13.16 11.15 6.60
N SER A 5 -13.93 10.57 7.52
CA SER A 5 -13.57 9.28 8.13
C SER A 5 -13.79 8.11 7.17
N ALA A 6 -14.81 8.18 6.32
CA ALA A 6 -15.15 7.14 5.35
C ALA A 6 -15.86 7.73 4.12
N ILE A 7 -15.82 6.99 3.01
CA ILE A 7 -16.56 7.25 1.77
C ILE A 7 -17.57 6.11 1.61
N TYR A 8 -18.85 6.42 1.74
CA TYR A 8 -19.95 5.45 1.58
C TYR A 8 -20.41 5.40 0.12
N LEU A 9 -20.69 4.19 -0.35
CA LEU A 9 -21.20 3.94 -1.69
C LEU A 9 -22.68 3.58 -1.61
N LYS A 10 -23.48 4.20 -2.48
CA LYS A 10 -24.88 3.84 -2.66
C LYS A 10 -25.05 3.13 -4.01
N PRO A 11 -25.17 1.80 -4.06
CA PRO A 11 -25.37 1.12 -5.34
C PRO A 11 -26.56 1.70 -6.11
N LEU A 12 -26.40 1.93 -7.42
CA LEU A 12 -27.42 2.58 -8.24
C LEU A 12 -28.75 1.80 -8.30
N THR A 13 -28.71 0.50 -8.01
CA THR A 13 -29.86 -0.41 -8.04
C THR A 13 -30.55 -0.60 -6.69
N SER A 14 -30.05 0.02 -5.60
CA SER A 14 -30.47 -0.28 -4.23
C SER A 14 -31.18 0.89 -3.55
N GLU A 15 -32.23 0.60 -2.78
CA GLU A 15 -32.83 1.57 -1.88
C GLU A 15 -31.87 1.89 -0.71
N PRO A 16 -31.79 3.16 -0.27
CA PRO A 16 -30.82 3.56 0.75
C PRO A 16 -31.15 2.98 2.12
N GLN A 17 -30.23 2.16 2.66
CA GLN A 17 -30.19 1.77 4.07
C GLN A 17 -28.75 1.96 4.59
N ASN A 18 -28.53 2.92 5.50
CA ASN A 18 -27.18 3.34 5.93
C ASN A 18 -26.32 2.18 6.47
N ASP A 19 -26.90 1.29 7.28
CA ASP A 19 -26.14 0.22 7.95
C ASP A 19 -25.72 -0.92 7.00
N SER A 20 -26.21 -0.90 5.75
CA SER A 20 -25.96 -1.90 4.72
C SER A 20 -25.08 -1.40 3.57
N GLN A 21 -24.61 -0.15 3.64
CA GLN A 21 -23.85 0.45 2.55
C GLN A 21 -22.38 0.03 2.59
N PRO A 22 -21.80 -0.33 1.44
CA PRO A 22 -20.36 -0.50 1.33
C PRO A 22 -19.64 0.83 1.55
N PHE A 23 -18.46 0.79 2.14
CA PHE A 23 -17.65 1.98 2.36
C PHE A 23 -16.16 1.71 2.36
N PHE A 24 -15.40 2.77 2.10
CA PHE A 24 -13.96 2.81 2.22
C PHE A 24 -13.52 3.70 3.37
N TYR A 25 -12.46 3.31 4.05
CA TYR A 25 -11.77 4.12 5.06
C TYR A 25 -10.27 3.78 5.04
N ALA A 26 -9.45 4.56 5.75
CA ALA A 26 -8.05 4.25 5.94
C ALA A 26 -7.83 3.53 7.27
N SER A 27 -7.10 2.41 7.26
CA SER A 27 -6.72 1.71 8.49
C SER A 27 -5.62 2.44 9.26
N GLY A 28 -5.31 1.98 10.47
CA GLY A 28 -4.26 2.58 11.31
C GLY A 28 -2.85 2.55 10.72
N ASN A 29 -2.59 1.68 9.74
CA ASN A 29 -1.35 1.64 8.93
C ASN A 29 -1.41 2.57 7.70
N GLY A 30 -2.48 3.35 7.53
CA GLY A 30 -2.63 4.35 6.47
C GLY A 30 -3.05 3.83 5.09
N THR A 31 -3.37 2.54 4.94
CA THR A 31 -3.84 1.95 3.68
C THR A 31 -5.36 1.91 3.57
N LEU A 32 -5.90 1.82 2.35
CA LEU A 32 -7.32 1.67 2.07
C LEU A 32 -7.86 0.32 2.57
N VAL A 33 -9.04 0.40 3.17
CA VAL A 33 -9.84 -0.74 3.58
C VAL A 33 -11.25 -0.57 3.05
N TYR A 34 -11.78 -1.67 2.53
CA TYR A 34 -13.15 -1.81 2.10
C TYR A 34 -13.95 -2.65 3.11
N ARG A 35 -15.20 -2.27 3.34
CA ARG A 35 -16.21 -3.08 4.04
C ARG A 35 -17.51 -3.02 3.26
N GLU A 36 -18.16 -4.18 3.08
CA GLU A 36 -19.48 -4.26 2.44
C GLU A 36 -20.59 -3.65 3.30
N ASN A 37 -20.41 -3.68 4.62
CA ASN A 37 -21.29 -3.08 5.62
C ASN A 37 -20.57 -3.07 6.98
N GLU A 38 -21.21 -2.49 8.00
CA GLU A 38 -20.64 -2.37 9.36
C GLU A 38 -20.40 -3.69 10.08
N SER A 39 -20.99 -4.80 9.62
CA SER A 39 -20.81 -6.14 10.21
C SER A 39 -19.81 -7.01 9.45
N ALA A 40 -19.49 -6.67 8.19
CA ALA A 40 -18.58 -7.45 7.35
C ALA A 40 -17.12 -7.34 7.80
N ALA A 41 -16.32 -8.37 7.58
CA ALA A 41 -14.89 -8.30 7.86
C ALA A 41 -14.20 -7.25 6.97
N PRO A 42 -13.27 -6.43 7.51
CA PRO A 42 -12.51 -5.48 6.72
C PRO A 42 -11.57 -6.19 5.74
N LYS A 43 -11.51 -5.68 4.50
CA LYS A 43 -10.58 -6.13 3.46
C LYS A 43 -9.65 -4.99 3.08
N LYS A 44 -8.33 -5.16 3.25
CA LYS A 44 -7.35 -4.23 2.65
C LYS A 44 -7.47 -4.31 1.13
N VAL A 45 -7.47 -3.16 0.45
CA VAL A 45 -7.64 -3.09 -1.00
C VAL A 45 -6.62 -2.16 -1.63
N THR A 46 -6.20 -2.50 -2.83
CA THR A 46 -5.44 -1.60 -3.69
C THR A 46 -6.34 -0.48 -4.21
N THR A 47 -5.75 0.62 -4.67
CA THR A 47 -6.51 1.71 -5.32
C THR A 47 -7.27 1.19 -6.55
N LYS A 48 -6.65 0.31 -7.34
CA LYS A 48 -7.27 -0.34 -8.49
C LYS A 48 -8.47 -1.22 -8.10
N GLU A 49 -8.34 -2.06 -7.08
CA GLU A 49 -9.47 -2.87 -6.58
C GLU A 49 -10.61 -1.98 -6.05
N ALA A 50 -10.28 -0.88 -5.37
CA ALA A 50 -11.29 0.08 -4.91
C ALA A 50 -12.07 0.71 -6.08
N GLU A 51 -11.37 1.08 -7.15
CA GLU A 51 -11.99 1.59 -8.39
C GLU A 51 -12.88 0.55 -9.07
N GLU A 52 -12.47 -0.72 -9.11
CA GLU A 52 -13.27 -1.83 -9.63
C GLU A 52 -14.55 -2.02 -8.81
N ILE A 53 -14.48 -2.02 -7.48
CA ILE A 53 -15.66 -2.10 -6.59
C ILE A 53 -16.63 -0.94 -6.83
N ILE A 54 -16.11 0.28 -7.00
CA ILE A 54 -16.92 1.47 -7.27
C ILE A 54 -17.63 1.34 -8.62
N LYS A 55 -16.92 0.79 -9.61
CA LYS A 55 -17.49 0.51 -10.93
C LYS A 55 -18.62 -0.51 -10.87
N ASP A 56 -18.43 -1.56 -10.08
CA ASP A 56 -19.44 -2.61 -9.89
C ASP A 56 -20.70 -2.09 -9.17
N CYS A 57 -20.57 -1.02 -8.36
CA CYS A 57 -21.71 -0.32 -7.77
C CYS A 57 -22.47 0.58 -8.78
N GLY A 58 -22.03 0.64 -10.04
CA GLY A 58 -22.64 1.39 -11.13
C GLY A 58 -22.04 2.77 -11.38
N TYR A 59 -20.97 3.14 -10.68
CA TYR A 59 -20.32 4.43 -10.87
C TYR A 59 -19.24 4.36 -11.96
N ILE A 60 -18.90 5.51 -12.55
CA ILE A 60 -17.72 5.61 -13.42
C ILE A 60 -16.63 6.28 -12.59
N PRO A 61 -15.62 5.55 -12.07
CA PRO A 61 -14.59 6.16 -11.26
C PRO A 61 -13.78 7.14 -12.11
N VAL A 62 -13.81 8.41 -11.72
CA VAL A 62 -12.88 9.43 -12.21
C VAL A 62 -11.87 9.63 -11.09
N SER A 63 -10.62 9.21 -11.29
CA SER A 63 -9.45 9.37 -10.40
C SER A 63 -9.80 9.88 -8.99
N ILE A 64 -10.10 8.97 -8.08
CA ILE A 64 -10.57 9.34 -6.73
C ILE A 64 -9.39 9.84 -5.90
N ASP A 65 -9.53 11.04 -5.34
CA ASP A 65 -8.56 11.55 -4.38
C ASP A 65 -8.80 10.92 -3.00
N TRP A 66 -8.07 9.85 -2.71
CA TRP A 66 -8.12 9.15 -1.43
C TRP A 66 -7.51 9.94 -0.26
N SER A 67 -6.77 11.03 -0.53
CA SER A 67 -6.17 11.86 0.53
C SER A 67 -7.21 12.58 1.40
N VAL A 68 -8.46 12.64 0.92
CA VAL A 68 -9.58 13.14 1.70
C VAL A 68 -9.90 12.26 2.92
N LEU A 69 -9.47 10.99 2.93
CA LEU A 69 -9.67 10.10 4.07
C LEU A 69 -8.73 10.45 5.24
N ILE A 70 -9.26 10.44 6.46
CA ILE A 70 -8.48 10.63 7.69
C ILE A 70 -7.58 9.40 7.88
N GLY A 71 -6.29 9.64 8.07
CA GLY A 71 -5.30 8.57 8.29
C GLY A 71 -4.72 7.97 7.01
N PHE A 72 -5.25 8.28 5.83
CA PHE A 72 -4.70 7.79 4.57
C PHE A 72 -3.28 8.31 4.34
N ASP A 73 -2.37 7.39 4.00
CA ASP A 73 -0.98 7.65 3.67
C ASP A 73 -0.71 7.14 2.25
N LYS A 74 -0.47 8.10 1.34
CA LYS A 74 -0.26 7.82 -0.08
C LYS A 74 0.97 6.96 -0.33
N GLU A 75 2.04 7.15 0.42
CA GLU A 75 3.29 6.43 0.18
C GLU A 75 3.17 4.98 0.67
N LYS A 76 2.48 4.76 1.79
CA LYS A 76 2.17 3.40 2.25
C LYS A 76 1.20 2.68 1.31
N GLN A 77 0.19 3.39 0.80
CA GLN A 77 -0.72 2.83 -0.19
C GLN A 77 0.01 2.41 -1.47
N LYS A 78 1.00 3.18 -1.96
CA LYS A 78 1.79 2.78 -3.14
C LYS A 78 2.52 1.45 -2.93
N VAL A 79 3.11 1.24 -1.75
CA VAL A 79 3.75 -0.05 -1.41
C VAL A 79 2.72 -1.18 -1.45
N PHE A 80 1.54 -0.96 -0.87
CA PHE A 80 0.46 -1.95 -0.88
C PHE A 80 -0.07 -2.22 -2.31
N ASP A 81 -0.27 -1.18 -3.11
CA ASP A 81 -0.70 -1.29 -4.51
C ASP A 81 0.26 -2.11 -5.35
N LEU A 82 1.57 -1.99 -5.08
CA LEU A 82 2.61 -2.72 -5.81
C LEU A 82 2.77 -4.16 -5.31
N THR A 83 2.68 -4.39 -3.99
CA THR A 83 3.15 -5.65 -3.37
C THR A 83 2.05 -6.53 -2.77
N GLY A 84 0.85 -5.97 -2.54
CA GLY A 84 -0.21 -6.62 -1.76
C GLY A 84 0.10 -6.76 -0.26
N ARG A 85 1.22 -6.19 0.23
CA ARG A 85 1.62 -6.17 1.64
C ARG A 85 1.84 -4.74 2.10
N SER A 86 1.52 -4.45 3.36
CA SER A 86 1.81 -3.13 3.93
C SER A 86 3.31 -2.99 4.19
N PRO A 87 3.83 -1.74 4.23
CA PRO A 87 5.23 -1.49 4.56
C PRO A 87 5.68 -2.23 5.81
N GLU A 88 4.88 -2.15 6.87
CA GLU A 88 5.16 -2.75 8.17
C GLU A 88 5.26 -4.28 8.09
N GLU A 89 4.39 -4.92 7.31
CA GLU A 89 4.42 -6.39 7.12
C GLU A 89 5.73 -6.83 6.44
N ILE A 90 6.24 -6.03 5.49
CA ILE A 90 7.52 -6.29 4.83
C ILE A 90 8.67 -6.03 5.81
N GLU A 91 8.66 -4.88 6.48
CA GLU A 91 9.70 -4.45 7.43
C GLU A 91 9.86 -5.46 8.57
N GLU A 92 8.77 -5.85 9.23
CA GLU A 92 8.77 -6.85 10.31
C GLU A 92 9.32 -8.21 9.84
N THR A 93 9.01 -8.61 8.61
CA THR A 93 9.51 -9.87 8.04
C THR A 93 11.02 -9.79 7.80
N VAL A 94 11.51 -8.69 7.23
CA VAL A 94 12.94 -8.46 7.00
C VAL A 94 13.69 -8.46 8.33
N GLU A 95 13.19 -7.74 9.33
CA GLU A 95 13.77 -7.68 10.67
C GLU A 95 13.83 -9.06 11.34
N LEU A 96 12.77 -9.86 11.18
CA LEU A 96 12.74 -11.22 11.70
C LEU A 96 13.81 -12.10 11.04
N TYR A 97 13.96 -12.02 9.71
CA TYR A 97 14.96 -12.79 8.97
C TYR A 97 16.38 -12.44 9.43
N GLU A 98 16.68 -11.14 9.55
CA GLU A 98 17.96 -10.65 10.07
C GLU A 98 18.23 -11.15 11.50
N ARG A 99 17.21 -11.09 12.38
CA ARG A 99 17.33 -11.62 13.75
C ARG A 99 17.61 -13.13 13.80
N LEU A 100 17.13 -13.88 12.82
CA LEU A 100 17.34 -15.32 12.69
C LEU A 100 18.63 -15.68 11.94
N GLY A 101 19.36 -14.68 11.41
CA GLY A 101 20.54 -14.91 10.56
C GLY A 101 20.20 -15.56 9.22
N ILE A 102 18.96 -15.38 8.74
CA ILE A 102 18.48 -15.89 7.47
C ILE A 102 18.60 -14.77 6.44
N SER A 103 19.18 -15.08 5.28
CA SER A 103 19.26 -14.12 4.18
C SER A 103 17.85 -13.72 3.72
N VAL A 104 17.61 -12.42 3.59
CA VAL A 104 16.34 -11.84 3.13
C VAL A 104 16.19 -11.96 1.60
N VAL A 105 17.32 -12.03 0.87
CA VAL A 105 17.37 -12.04 -0.61
C VAL A 105 16.48 -13.15 -1.22
N PRO A 106 16.55 -14.43 -0.78
CA PRO A 106 15.71 -15.48 -1.34
C PRO A 106 14.22 -15.26 -1.08
N TRP A 107 13.85 -14.75 0.10
CA TRP A 107 12.46 -14.48 0.44
C TRP A 107 11.88 -13.38 -0.44
N ILE A 108 12.55 -12.22 -0.54
CA ILE A 108 12.12 -11.11 -1.41
C ILE A 108 12.05 -11.55 -2.88
N THR A 109 12.97 -12.40 -3.32
CA THR A 109 12.98 -12.94 -4.68
C THR A 109 11.72 -13.75 -4.97
N THR A 110 11.32 -14.59 -4.01
CA THR A 110 10.18 -15.50 -4.11
C THR A 110 8.84 -14.80 -3.90
N GLU A 111 8.76 -13.89 -2.93
CA GLU A 111 7.54 -13.18 -2.56
C GLU A 111 7.10 -12.17 -3.62
N PHE A 112 8.08 -11.49 -4.24
CA PHE A 112 7.83 -10.40 -5.19
C PHE A 112 8.43 -10.69 -6.57
N PRO A 113 8.08 -11.80 -7.24
CA PRO A 113 8.80 -12.28 -8.42
C PRO A 113 8.67 -11.35 -9.63
N ASN A 114 7.57 -10.60 -9.72
CA ASN A 114 7.23 -9.74 -10.86
C ASN A 114 7.42 -8.24 -10.57
N ILE A 115 8.11 -7.90 -9.48
CA ILE A 115 8.34 -6.51 -9.07
C ILE A 115 9.83 -6.22 -9.18
N THR A 116 10.17 -5.13 -9.87
CA THR A 116 11.55 -4.62 -9.85
C THR A 116 11.87 -4.14 -8.44
N LYS A 117 12.92 -4.70 -7.84
CA LYS A 117 13.27 -4.44 -6.45
C LYS A 117 14.74 -4.13 -6.25
N TRP A 118 15.01 -3.26 -5.28
CA TRP A 118 16.34 -2.89 -4.84
C TRP A 118 16.52 -3.24 -3.37
N LEU A 119 17.60 -3.92 -3.07
CA LEU A 119 18.04 -4.24 -1.72
C LEU A 119 19.18 -3.30 -1.38
N VAL A 120 18.99 -2.48 -0.34
CA VAL A 120 19.96 -1.49 0.10
C VAL A 120 20.35 -1.80 1.54
N GLU A 121 21.59 -2.22 1.72
CA GLU A 121 22.21 -2.36 3.04
C GLU A 121 22.99 -1.08 3.35
N GLY A 122 22.80 -0.50 4.54
CA GLY A 122 23.55 0.70 4.92
C GLY A 122 22.91 1.47 6.06
N LYS A 123 23.05 2.80 6.02
CA LYS A 123 22.44 3.74 6.97
C LYS A 123 21.16 4.35 6.40
N GLU A 124 20.29 4.87 7.27
CA GLU A 124 19.02 5.48 6.84
C GLU A 124 19.23 6.63 5.82
N GLU A 125 20.35 7.34 5.92
CA GLU A 125 20.74 8.41 5.00
C GLU A 125 20.91 7.88 3.56
N ASP A 126 21.47 6.67 3.41
CA ASP A 126 21.62 5.98 2.12
C ASP A 126 20.24 5.63 1.55
N PHE A 127 19.30 5.20 2.41
CA PHE A 127 17.92 4.92 2.00
C PHE A 127 17.16 6.17 1.53
N ARG A 128 17.27 7.27 2.27
CA ARG A 128 16.59 8.53 1.92
C ARG A 128 17.10 9.09 0.61
N SER A 129 18.40 9.02 0.38
CA SER A 129 19.06 9.54 -0.83
C SER A 129 18.99 8.58 -2.02
N PHE A 130 18.58 7.32 -1.84
CA PHE A 130 18.50 6.35 -2.94
C PHE A 130 17.46 6.75 -4.00
N GLN A 131 17.94 6.96 -5.24
CA GLN A 131 17.15 7.36 -6.41
C GLN A 131 16.97 6.24 -7.46
N GLY A 132 17.42 5.00 -7.18
CA GLY A 132 17.47 3.94 -8.18
C GLY A 132 18.66 4.09 -9.15
N ARG A 133 18.99 3.03 -9.89
CA ARG A 133 19.98 3.07 -11.00
C ARG A 133 19.27 2.81 -12.32
N ASP A 134 19.52 3.60 -13.36
CA ASP A 134 19.26 3.48 -14.83
C ASP A 134 18.06 2.64 -15.36
N ARG A 135 17.17 2.12 -14.53
CA ARG A 135 15.94 1.41 -14.88
C ARG A 135 14.78 2.35 -14.65
N GLU A 136 14.59 3.27 -15.58
CA GLU A 136 13.66 4.40 -15.50
C GLU A 136 12.22 4.08 -15.95
N ASP A 137 11.92 2.81 -16.21
CA ASP A 137 10.70 2.44 -16.94
C ASP A 137 9.56 1.89 -16.06
N GLU A 138 9.80 1.52 -14.80
CA GLU A 138 8.81 0.86 -13.94
C GLU A 138 8.87 1.28 -12.47
N ASP A 139 7.74 1.20 -11.76
CA ASP A 139 7.68 1.40 -10.32
C ASP A 139 8.52 0.34 -9.59
N CYS A 140 9.41 0.79 -8.70
CA CYS A 140 10.38 -0.08 -8.05
C CYS A 140 10.17 -0.13 -6.54
N LEU A 141 10.19 -1.33 -5.97
CA LEU A 141 10.21 -1.53 -4.52
C LEU A 141 11.65 -1.39 -3.99
N VAL A 142 11.90 -0.44 -3.10
CA VAL A 142 13.18 -0.32 -2.41
C VAL A 142 13.02 -0.84 -1.00
N ILE A 143 13.80 -1.87 -0.67
CA ILE A 143 13.85 -2.47 0.66
C ILE A 143 15.22 -2.16 1.23
N PHE A 144 15.22 -1.38 2.29
CA PHE A 144 16.39 -1.05 3.07
C PHE A 144 16.42 -1.87 4.34
N TYR A 145 17.60 -2.36 4.70
CA TYR A 145 17.83 -3.05 5.96
C TYR A 145 19.17 -2.62 6.56
N ASN A 146 19.17 -2.41 7.87
CA ASN A 146 20.37 -2.11 8.64
C ASN A 146 20.71 -3.30 9.53
N VAL A 147 21.83 -3.95 9.26
CA VAL A 147 22.25 -5.17 9.98
C VAL A 147 22.67 -4.86 11.42
N GLU A 148 23.28 -3.71 11.66
CA GLU A 148 23.78 -3.30 12.99
C GLU A 148 22.63 -2.97 13.94
N GLU A 149 21.68 -2.16 13.47
CA GLU A 149 20.54 -1.64 14.23
C GLU A 149 19.29 -2.54 14.10
N LYS A 150 19.31 -3.55 13.23
CA LYS A 150 18.27 -4.58 13.04
C LYS A 150 16.89 -4.00 12.77
N TYR A 151 16.82 -3.02 11.88
CA TYR A 151 15.55 -2.47 11.39
C TYR A 151 15.51 -2.47 9.86
N ALA A 152 14.30 -2.43 9.32
CA ALA A 152 14.06 -2.32 7.89
C ALA A 152 13.17 -1.11 7.58
N LYS A 153 13.28 -0.59 6.35
CA LYS A 153 12.36 0.41 5.79
C LYS A 153 12.06 0.10 4.35
N VAL A 154 10.84 0.41 3.91
CA VAL A 154 10.47 0.25 2.50
C VAL A 154 9.87 1.51 1.89
N LYS A 155 10.10 1.70 0.60
CA LYS A 155 9.46 2.74 -0.20
C LYS A 155 9.26 2.26 -1.63
N VAL A 156 8.34 2.92 -2.35
CA VAL A 156 8.24 2.79 -3.80
C VAL A 156 8.91 4.00 -4.45
N LEU A 157 9.82 3.74 -5.37
CA LEU A 157 10.25 4.75 -6.34
C LEU A 157 9.26 4.71 -7.50
N THR A 158 8.50 5.80 -7.63
CA THR A 158 7.52 5.97 -8.72
C THR A 158 8.11 6.90 -9.76
N LYS A 159 7.86 6.64 -11.05
CA LYS A 159 8.19 7.59 -12.09
C LYS A 159 7.30 8.83 -11.93
N GLU A 160 7.88 9.99 -11.67
CA GLU A 160 7.16 11.24 -11.89
C GLU A 160 6.96 11.38 -13.40
N LYS A 161 5.71 11.26 -13.88
CA LYS A 161 5.36 11.69 -15.24
C LYS A 161 5.59 13.21 -15.29
N GLN A 162 6.68 13.63 -15.92
CA GLN A 162 6.87 15.01 -16.37
C GLN A 162 5.83 15.36 -17.44
#